data_AF-A0A382GJF3-F1
#
_entry.id   AF-A0A382GJF3-F1
#
_cell.length_a   1.000
_cell.length_b   1.000
_cell.length_c   1.000
_cell.angle_alpha   90.00
_cell.angle_beta   90.00
_cell.angle_gamma   90.00
#
_symmetry.space_group_name_H-M   'P 1'
#
loop_
_entity.id
_entity.type
_entity.pdbx_description
1 polymer ?
#
loop_
_entity_poly.entity_id
_entity_poly.type
_entity_poly.pdbx_seq_one_letter_code
_entity_poly.pdbx_strand_id
1 'polypeptide(L)'
;VISSAVAGGTWAITGSPAAAGIALGVGVLMDVDHLYDYYQRYVKGKKDRVYVLFHAWEYPMIMSFISLVFYHPFLLAVILGHLAHVTTDHVWNRLTPFAYSITYRAIKGFDSRHIAPHHHVMDSYRSLPRLLPLGHRVEPWFQRKIAPWFLARIDRTSPNEAVPTSSDD
;
A
#
# COMPACT_ATOMS: atom_id res chain seq x y z
N VAL A 1 3.50 11.44 9.81
CA VAL A 1 3.17 12.90 9.78
C VAL A 1 1.78 13.11 9.21
N ILE A 2 1.49 12.63 8.00
CA ILE A 2 0.19 12.84 7.33
C ILE A 2 -0.97 12.22 8.11
N SER A 3 -0.91 10.94 8.48
CA SER A 3 -1.97 10.32 9.29
C SER A 3 -2.21 11.05 10.61
N SER A 4 -1.14 11.55 11.26
CA SER A 4 -1.23 12.35 12.48
C SER A 4 -1.88 13.71 12.26
N ALA A 5 -1.59 14.38 11.14
CA ALA A 5 -2.23 15.64 10.77
C ALA A 5 -3.73 15.44 10.47
N VAL A 6 -4.07 14.38 9.72
CA VAL A 6 -5.45 14.00 9.42
C VAL A 6 -6.23 13.68 10.70
N ALA A 7 -5.60 12.99 11.64
CA ALA A 7 -6.18 12.71 12.95
C ALA A 7 -6.47 13.99 13.75
N GLY A 8 -5.52 14.92 13.80
CA GLY A 8 -5.71 16.22 14.44
C GLY A 8 -6.83 17.02 13.79
N GLY A 9 -6.88 17.06 12.45
CA GLY A 9 -7.97 17.71 11.70
C GLY A 9 -9.33 17.04 11.94
N THR A 10 -9.38 15.72 11.96
CA THR A 10 -10.59 14.94 12.25
C THR A 10 -11.10 15.24 13.66
N TRP A 11 -10.19 15.34 14.63
CA TRP A 11 -10.55 15.74 15.98
C TRP A 11 -11.15 17.14 16.01
N ALA A 12 -10.49 18.11 15.37
CA ALA A 12 -10.95 19.50 15.32
C ALA A 12 -12.35 19.63 14.70
N ILE A 13 -12.65 18.85 13.66
CA ILE A 13 -13.95 18.88 12.97
C ILE A 13 -15.05 18.19 13.80
N THR A 14 -14.75 17.05 14.42
CA THR A 14 -15.77 16.21 15.07
C THR A 14 -15.91 16.46 16.57
N GLY A 15 -14.95 17.13 17.20
CA GLY A 15 -14.81 17.22 18.65
C GLY A 15 -14.47 15.88 19.34
N SER A 16 -14.31 14.79 18.59
CA SER A 16 -14.17 13.43 19.13
C SER A 16 -12.73 12.92 19.07
N PRO A 17 -12.07 12.66 20.22
CA PRO A 17 -10.74 12.04 20.23
C PRO A 17 -10.79 10.59 19.73
N ALA A 18 -11.93 9.90 19.89
CA ALA A 18 -12.13 8.55 19.35
C ALA A 18 -12.13 8.57 17.81
N ALA A 19 -12.78 9.56 17.19
CA ALA A 19 -12.74 9.75 15.73
C ALA A 19 -11.31 10.01 15.23
N ALA A 20 -10.51 10.78 15.97
CA ALA A 20 -9.10 10.98 15.67
C ALA A 20 -8.30 9.66 15.69
N GLY A 21 -8.52 8.82 16.71
CA GLY A 21 -7.93 7.50 16.81
C GLY A 21 -8.32 6.58 15.65
N ILE A 22 -9.57 6.64 15.20
CA ILE A 22 -10.04 5.91 14.01
C ILE A 22 -9.31 6.38 12.75
N ALA A 23 -9.21 7.70 12.52
CA ALA A 23 -8.50 8.24 11.35
C ALA A 23 -7.02 7.81 11.32
N LEU A 24 -6.33 7.78 12.48
CA LEU A 24 -4.99 7.22 12.61
C LEU A 24 -4.96 5.73 12.26
N GLY A 25 -5.86 4.96 12.88
CA GLY A 25 -5.93 3.52 12.72
C GLY A 25 -6.20 3.10 11.28
N VAL A 26 -7.08 3.83 10.57
CA VAL A 26 -7.38 3.61 9.16
C VAL A 26 -6.13 3.81 8.31
N GLY A 27 -5.35 4.87 8.54
CA GLY A 27 -4.11 5.08 7.81
C GLY A 27 -3.11 3.92 7.97
N VAL A 28 -2.98 3.35 9.18
CA VAL A 28 -2.12 2.17 9.42
C VAL A 28 -2.72 0.90 8.83
N LEU A 29 -4.04 0.72 8.93
CA LEU A 29 -4.74 -0.45 8.43
C LEU A 29 -4.62 -0.57 6.91
N MET A 30 -4.65 0.55 6.20
CA MET A 30 -4.49 0.58 4.75
C MET A 30 -3.19 -0.06 4.30
N ASP A 31 -2.08 0.29 4.95
CA ASP A 31 -0.74 -0.25 4.69
C ASP A 31 -0.62 -1.77 4.90
N VAL A 32 -1.56 -2.41 5.63
CA VAL A 32 -1.53 -3.85 5.91
C VAL A 32 -1.73 -4.69 4.65
N ASP A 33 -2.42 -4.18 3.64
CA ASP A 33 -2.65 -4.93 2.40
C ASP A 33 -1.35 -5.24 1.63
N HIS A 34 -0.31 -4.44 1.81
CA HIS A 34 1.03 -4.71 1.29
C HIS A 34 1.64 -6.00 1.85
N LEU A 35 1.25 -6.44 3.05
CA LEU A 35 1.70 -7.73 3.61
C LEU A 35 1.28 -8.90 2.72
N TYR A 36 0.09 -8.82 2.13
CA TYR A 36 -0.37 -9.83 1.20
C TYR A 36 0.47 -9.82 -0.09
N ASP A 37 0.79 -8.65 -0.62
CA ASP A 37 1.68 -8.52 -1.78
C ASP A 37 3.08 -9.09 -1.50
N TYR A 38 3.61 -8.84 -0.30
CA TYR A 38 4.90 -9.43 0.12
C TYR A 38 4.84 -10.95 0.22
N TYR A 39 3.77 -11.50 0.79
CA TYR A 39 3.58 -12.93 0.86
C TYR A 39 3.51 -13.54 -0.55
N GLN A 40 2.71 -12.96 -1.46
CA GLN A 40 2.58 -13.45 -2.83
C GLN A 40 3.92 -13.39 -3.57
N ARG A 41 4.71 -12.32 -3.38
CA ARG A 41 6.01 -12.14 -4.03
C ARG A 41 7.09 -13.07 -3.46
N TYR A 42 7.34 -13.01 -2.16
CA TYR A 42 8.51 -13.63 -1.55
C TYR A 42 8.27 -15.05 -1.04
N VAL A 43 7.01 -15.40 -0.75
CA VAL A 43 6.67 -16.78 -0.35
C VAL A 43 6.15 -17.59 -1.53
N LYS A 44 5.30 -17.01 -2.39
CA LYS A 44 4.74 -17.72 -3.56
C LYS A 44 5.45 -17.44 -4.89
N GLY A 45 6.40 -16.51 -4.95
CA GLY A 45 7.14 -16.21 -6.19
C GLY A 45 6.35 -15.44 -7.26
N LYS A 46 5.15 -14.93 -6.96
CA LYS A 46 4.29 -14.19 -7.90
C LYS A 46 4.71 -12.72 -7.98
N LYS A 47 5.67 -12.41 -8.86
CA LYS A 47 6.31 -11.08 -8.93
C LYS A 47 5.52 -10.05 -9.74
N ASP A 48 4.68 -10.50 -10.66
CA ASP A 48 3.93 -9.72 -11.67
C ASP A 48 2.58 -9.18 -11.16
N ARG A 49 2.24 -9.41 -9.88
CA ARG A 49 0.95 -9.03 -9.30
C ARG A 49 1.10 -8.00 -8.18
N VAL A 50 0.16 -7.06 -8.14
CA VAL A 50 0.05 -6.01 -7.12
C VAL A 50 -1.43 -5.90 -6.73
N TYR A 51 -1.77 -6.35 -5.52
CA TYR A 51 -3.17 -6.45 -5.08
C TYR A 51 -3.61 -5.21 -4.33
N VAL A 52 -2.89 -4.81 -3.26
CA VAL A 52 -3.12 -3.58 -2.47
C VAL A 52 -4.60 -3.20 -2.36
N LEU A 53 -5.39 -4.12 -1.79
CA LEU A 53 -6.86 -4.11 -1.90
C LEU A 53 -7.53 -2.96 -1.15
N PHE A 54 -6.91 -2.44 -0.10
CA PHE A 54 -7.42 -1.31 0.69
C PHE A 54 -7.14 0.02 0.02
N HIS A 55 -6.14 0.10 -0.84
CA HIS A 55 -5.84 1.30 -1.61
C HIS A 55 -6.75 1.44 -2.83
N ALA A 56 -8.05 1.66 -2.58
CA ALA A 56 -9.06 1.84 -3.61
C ALA A 56 -9.75 3.21 -3.50
N TRP A 57 -9.86 3.94 -4.61
CA TRP A 57 -10.62 5.18 -4.69
C TRP A 57 -12.13 4.97 -4.50
N GLU A 58 -12.62 3.79 -4.85
CA GLU A 58 -14.04 3.45 -4.79
C GLU A 58 -14.58 3.44 -3.35
N TYR A 59 -13.79 3.02 -2.35
CA TYR A 59 -14.27 2.93 -0.96
C TYR A 59 -14.62 4.30 -0.34
N PRO A 60 -13.73 5.31 -0.33
CA PRO A 60 -14.07 6.61 0.23
C PRO A 60 -15.19 7.30 -0.55
N MET A 61 -15.35 7.05 -1.86
CA MET A 61 -16.49 7.55 -2.63
C MET A 61 -17.80 6.92 -2.15
N ILE A 62 -17.86 5.58 -2.04
CA ILE A 62 -19.05 4.86 -1.55
C ILE A 62 -19.41 5.30 -0.13
N MET A 63 -18.43 5.38 0.78
CA MET A 63 -18.65 5.84 2.16
C MET A 63 -19.12 7.30 2.22
N SER A 64 -18.67 8.15 1.29
CA SER A 64 -19.15 9.53 1.17
C SER A 64 -20.60 9.59 0.72
N PHE A 65 -21.02 8.75 -0.25
CA PHE A 65 -22.43 8.64 -0.65
C PHE A 65 -23.31 8.15 0.49
N ILE A 66 -22.86 7.14 1.26
CA ILE A 66 -23.57 6.68 2.46
C ILE A 66 -23.70 7.83 3.47
N SER A 67 -22.65 8.66 3.61
CA SER A 67 -22.65 9.81 4.52
C SER A 67 -23.67 10.90 4.18
N LEU A 68 -24.15 10.96 2.92
CA LEU A 68 -25.20 11.90 2.52
C LEU A 68 -26.56 11.57 3.16
N VAL A 69 -26.80 10.30 3.49
CA VAL A 69 -28.05 9.84 4.11
C VAL A 69 -27.87 9.39 5.56
N PHE A 70 -26.63 9.12 5.98
CA PHE A 70 -26.29 8.71 7.33
C PHE A 70 -24.96 9.33 7.78
N TYR A 71 -25.04 10.40 8.54
CA TYR A 71 -23.85 11.02 9.14
C TYR A 71 -23.47 10.35 10.47
N HIS A 72 -22.20 9.96 10.61
CA HIS A 72 -21.61 9.56 11.88
C HIS A 72 -20.15 10.04 11.96
N PRO A 73 -19.68 10.60 13.09
CA PRO A 73 -18.31 11.13 13.20
C PRO A 73 -17.23 10.07 12.94
N PHE A 74 -17.50 8.80 13.25
CA PHE A 74 -16.56 7.71 12.94
C PHE A 74 -16.54 7.37 11.45
N LEU A 75 -17.68 7.45 10.75
CA LEU A 75 -17.73 7.26 9.31
C LEU A 75 -16.95 8.38 8.61
N LEU A 76 -17.11 9.63 9.07
CA LEU A 76 -16.31 10.76 8.59
C LEU A 76 -14.81 10.53 8.84
N ALA A 77 -14.42 10.04 10.02
CA ALA A 77 -13.02 9.72 10.32
C ALA A 77 -12.44 8.66 9.38
N VAL A 78 -13.21 7.61 9.06
CA VAL A 78 -12.79 6.58 8.11
C VAL A 78 -12.63 7.16 6.71
N ILE A 79 -13.58 7.99 6.25
CA ILE A 79 -13.51 8.66 4.95
C ILE A 79 -12.27 9.54 4.88
N LEU A 80 -12.04 10.41 5.86
CA LEU A 80 -10.92 11.35 5.87
C LEU A 80 -9.57 10.62 5.94
N GLY A 81 -9.44 9.63 6.82
CA GLY A 81 -8.24 8.79 6.93
C GLY A 81 -7.93 8.08 5.61
N HIS A 82 -8.94 7.44 5.03
CA HIS A 82 -8.79 6.69 3.80
C HIS A 82 -8.48 7.60 2.60
N LEU A 83 -9.21 8.70 2.47
CA LEU A 83 -9.05 9.65 1.38
C LEU A 83 -7.66 10.28 1.42
N ALA A 84 -7.22 10.76 2.59
CA ALA A 84 -5.91 11.37 2.73
C ALA A 84 -4.78 10.37 2.43
N HIS A 85 -4.91 9.12 2.86
CA HIS A 85 -3.92 8.08 2.61
C HIS A 85 -3.81 7.77 1.11
N VAL A 86 -4.91 7.37 0.44
CA VAL A 86 -4.90 7.08 -1.01
C VAL A 86 -4.43 8.28 -1.82
N THR A 87 -4.88 9.50 -1.47
CA THR A 87 -4.48 10.72 -2.19
C THR A 87 -2.98 10.95 -2.09
N THR A 88 -2.43 10.89 -0.88
CA THR A 88 -1.00 11.10 -0.64
C THR A 88 -0.19 10.08 -1.42
N ASP A 89 -0.58 8.81 -1.33
CA ASP A 89 0.07 7.72 -2.03
C ASP A 89 0.03 7.91 -3.54
N HIS A 90 -1.12 8.28 -4.09
CA HIS A 90 -1.29 8.49 -5.53
C HIS A 90 -0.38 9.61 -6.05
N VAL A 91 -0.29 10.71 -5.28
CA VAL A 91 0.55 11.87 -5.62
C VAL A 91 2.03 11.55 -5.46
N TRP A 92 2.42 10.90 -4.37
CA TRP A 92 3.83 10.66 -4.04
C TRP A 92 4.45 9.54 -4.87
N ASN A 93 3.68 8.48 -5.15
CA ASN A 93 4.12 7.35 -5.95
C ASN A 93 3.99 7.61 -7.47
N ARG A 94 3.47 8.77 -7.90
CA ARG A 94 3.33 9.17 -9.32
C ARG A 94 2.77 8.04 -10.19
N LEU A 95 1.72 7.39 -9.68
CA LEU A 95 1.12 6.24 -10.34
C LEU A 95 0.23 6.68 -11.51
N THR A 96 -0.23 5.71 -12.32
CA THR A 96 -1.22 6.00 -13.35
C THR A 96 -2.55 6.42 -12.71
N PRO A 97 -3.39 7.23 -13.38
CA PRO A 97 -4.64 7.75 -12.79
C PRO A 97 -5.58 6.65 -12.23
N PHE A 98 -5.56 5.47 -12.86
CA PHE A 98 -6.38 4.32 -12.47
C PHE A 98 -5.65 3.31 -11.59
N ALA A 99 -4.41 3.60 -11.19
CA ALA A 99 -3.58 2.67 -10.45
C ALA A 99 -4.22 2.25 -9.14
N TYR A 100 -4.98 3.11 -8.45
CA TYR A 100 -5.73 2.80 -7.22
C TYR A 100 -7.24 2.62 -7.47
N SER A 101 -7.68 2.31 -8.69
CA SER A 101 -9.05 1.81 -8.90
C SER A 101 -9.06 0.30 -8.74
N ILE A 102 -9.80 -0.22 -7.75
CA ILE A 102 -9.90 -1.67 -7.55
C ILE A 102 -10.59 -2.35 -8.73
N THR A 103 -11.55 -1.66 -9.36
CA THR A 103 -12.24 -2.15 -10.55
C THR A 103 -11.27 -2.29 -11.72
N TYR A 104 -10.47 -1.24 -11.98
CA TYR A 104 -9.45 -1.27 -13.02
C TYR A 104 -8.43 -2.38 -12.78
N ARG A 105 -7.95 -2.53 -11.54
CA ARG A 105 -7.03 -3.60 -11.16
C ARG A 105 -7.62 -4.98 -11.40
N ALA A 106 -8.88 -5.21 -11.01
CA ALA A 106 -9.56 -6.47 -11.24
C ALA A 106 -9.67 -6.79 -12.74
N ILE A 107 -10.04 -5.80 -13.57
CA ILE A 107 -10.10 -5.93 -15.03
C ILE A 107 -8.72 -6.26 -15.63
N LYS A 108 -7.65 -5.65 -15.11
CA LYS A 108 -6.26 -5.93 -15.51
C LYS A 108 -5.66 -7.14 -14.80
N GLY A 109 -6.45 -7.89 -14.03
CA GLY A 109 -6.00 -9.06 -13.29
C GLY A 109 -4.89 -8.77 -12.28
N PHE A 110 -4.79 -7.54 -11.77
CA PHE A 110 -3.75 -7.10 -10.84
C PHE A 110 -2.32 -7.09 -11.42
N ASP A 111 -2.16 -7.02 -12.75
CA ASP A 111 -0.84 -7.01 -13.41
C ASP A 111 -0.06 -5.71 -13.12
N SER A 112 1.13 -5.85 -12.54
CA SER A 112 1.99 -4.74 -12.13
C SER A 112 2.41 -3.82 -13.28
N ARG A 113 2.49 -4.33 -14.52
CA ARG A 113 2.88 -3.56 -15.70
C ARG A 113 1.86 -2.48 -16.06
N HIS A 114 0.59 -2.71 -15.73
CA HIS A 114 -0.50 -1.76 -15.97
C HIS A 114 -0.71 -0.80 -14.79
N ILE A 115 -0.36 -1.24 -13.58
CA ILE A 115 -0.66 -0.53 -12.33
C ILE A 115 0.50 0.38 -11.91
N ALA A 116 1.75 -0.12 -11.96
CA ALA A 116 2.93 0.58 -11.50
C ALA A 116 4.15 0.31 -12.43
N PRO A 117 4.10 0.74 -13.70
CA PRO A 117 5.10 0.40 -14.72
C PRO A 117 6.54 0.85 -14.40
N HIS A 118 6.71 1.88 -13.57
CA HIS A 118 8.00 2.48 -13.26
C HIS A 118 8.54 2.12 -11.86
N HIS A 119 7.91 1.19 -11.15
CA HIS A 119 8.34 0.82 -9.80
C HIS A 119 9.13 -0.49 -9.82
N HIS A 120 10.41 -0.42 -9.42
CA HIS A 120 11.23 -1.62 -9.22
C HIS A 120 10.72 -2.41 -8.02
N VAL A 121 9.89 -3.41 -8.29
CA VAL A 121 9.19 -4.17 -7.25
C VAL A 121 10.08 -5.10 -6.42
N MET A 122 11.34 -5.30 -6.83
CA MET A 122 12.31 -6.16 -6.12
C MET A 122 12.77 -5.56 -4.78
N ASP A 123 12.82 -4.23 -4.66
CA ASP A 123 13.24 -3.55 -3.42
C ASP A 123 12.07 -3.20 -2.49
N SER A 124 10.87 -3.67 -2.83
CA SER A 124 9.64 -3.38 -2.08
C SER A 124 9.72 -3.74 -0.60
N TYR A 125 10.45 -4.81 -0.22
CA TYR A 125 10.57 -5.20 1.19
C TYR A 125 11.24 -4.12 2.06
N ARG A 126 11.99 -3.18 1.49
CA ARG A 126 12.65 -2.09 2.23
C ARG A 126 11.65 -1.07 2.81
N SER A 127 10.40 -1.07 2.37
CA SER A 127 9.36 -0.23 2.97
C SER A 127 8.62 -0.90 4.14
N LEU A 128 8.81 -2.22 4.38
CA LEU A 128 8.13 -2.95 5.48
C LEU A 128 8.26 -2.27 6.84
N PRO A 129 9.46 -1.84 7.29
CA PRO A 129 9.56 -1.20 8.59
C PRO A 129 8.76 0.11 8.64
N ARG A 130 8.63 0.81 7.51
CA ARG A 130 7.93 2.09 7.40
C ARG A 130 6.41 1.98 7.50
N LEU A 131 5.85 0.79 7.37
CA LEU A 131 4.42 0.53 7.59
C LEU A 131 4.03 0.73 9.07
N LEU A 132 4.99 0.58 9.99
CA LEU A 132 4.73 0.73 11.41
C LEU A 132 4.94 2.18 11.86
N PRO A 133 4.08 2.69 12.79
CA PRO A 133 4.41 3.92 13.49
C PRO A 133 5.75 3.72 14.20
N LEU A 134 6.69 4.66 13.98
CA LEU A 134 8.08 4.59 14.47
C LEU A 134 8.94 3.49 13.81
N GLY A 135 8.61 3.08 12.59
CA GLY A 135 9.38 2.15 11.77
C GLY A 135 10.89 2.36 11.73
N HIS A 136 11.32 3.63 11.72
CA HIS A 136 12.74 4.00 11.74
C HIS A 136 13.52 3.42 12.93
N ARG A 137 12.87 3.12 14.06
CA ARG A 137 13.52 2.50 15.23
C ARG A 137 13.78 1.00 15.03
N VAL A 138 12.90 0.33 14.30
CA VAL A 138 13.02 -1.10 14.00
C VAL A 138 13.77 -1.37 12.70
N GLU A 139 13.91 -0.36 11.83
CA GLU A 139 14.64 -0.43 10.56
C GLU A 139 16.07 -1.01 10.74
N PRO A 140 16.93 -0.57 11.68
CA PRO A 140 18.28 -1.13 11.80
C PRO A 140 18.28 -2.62 12.19
N TRP A 141 17.34 -3.04 13.04
CA TRP A 141 17.18 -4.44 13.40
C TRP A 141 16.65 -5.26 12.22
N PHE A 142 15.67 -4.74 11.49
CA PHE A 142 15.09 -5.37 10.30
C PHE A 142 16.14 -5.59 9.22
N GLN A 143 16.97 -4.58 8.94
CA GLN A 143 18.06 -4.69 7.97
C GLN A 143 19.09 -5.75 8.36
N ARG A 144 19.37 -5.94 9.65
CA ARG A 144 20.33 -6.94 10.12
C ARG A 144 19.77 -8.35 10.16
N LYS A 145 18.49 -8.52 10.49
CA LYS A 145 17.90 -9.84 10.81
C LYS A 145 16.95 -10.37 9.75
N ILE A 146 16.24 -9.50 9.04
CA ILE A 146 15.17 -9.89 8.11
C ILE A 146 15.58 -9.65 6.65
N ALA A 147 16.25 -8.54 6.32
CA ALA A 147 16.65 -8.24 4.94
C ALA A 147 17.47 -9.36 4.24
N PRO A 148 18.42 -10.07 4.91
CA PRO A 148 19.14 -11.18 4.27
C PRO A 148 18.23 -12.32 3.77
N TRP A 149 17.12 -12.56 4.46
CA TRP A 149 16.13 -13.58 4.07
C TRP A 149 15.39 -13.21 2.78
N PHE A 150 15.14 -11.92 2.56
CA PHE A 150 14.53 -11.38 1.33
C PHE A 150 15.53 -11.44 0.17
N LEU A 151 16.76 -10.98 0.39
CA LEU A 151 17.83 -11.02 -0.62
C LEU A 151 18.06 -12.44 -1.15
N ALA A 152 18.14 -13.43 -0.26
CA ALA A 152 18.30 -14.84 -0.65
C ALA A 152 17.15 -15.38 -1.54
N ARG A 153 15.95 -14.78 -1.50
CA ARG A 153 14.81 -15.17 -2.37
C ARG A 153 14.79 -14.42 -3.68
N ILE A 154 15.23 -13.18 -3.70
CA ILE A 154 15.43 -12.42 -4.92
C ILE A 154 16.49 -13.14 -5.76
N ASP A 155 17.65 -13.46 -5.17
CA ASP A 155 18.76 -14.12 -5.88
C ASP A 155 18.41 -15.51 -6.42
N ARG A 156 17.59 -16.29 -5.71
CA ARG A 156 17.10 -17.60 -6.19
C ARG A 156 16.15 -17.53 -7.37
N THR A 157 15.53 -16.38 -7.60
CA THR A 157 14.53 -16.19 -8.64
C THR A 157 15.03 -15.36 -9.82
N SER A 158 16.24 -14.82 -9.74
CA SER A 158 17.01 -14.19 -10.84
C SER A 158 17.78 -15.14 -11.79
N PRO A 159 18.05 -16.43 -11.53
CA PRO A 159 18.87 -17.26 -12.45
C PRO A 159 18.19 -17.56 -13.79
N ASN A 160 16.89 -17.32 -13.93
CA ASN A 160 16.13 -17.59 -15.16
C ASN A 160 16.07 -16.42 -16.16
N GLU A 161 16.73 -15.29 -15.89
CA GLU A 161 16.83 -14.17 -16.87
C GLU A 161 18.16 -14.14 -17.64
N ALA A 162 19.06 -15.10 -17.39
CA ALA A 162 20.34 -15.22 -18.10
C ALA A 162 20.45 -16.55 -18.87
N VAL A 163 19.66 -16.70 -19.93
CA VAL A 163 20.08 -17.52 -21.08
C VAL A 163 19.90 -16.67 -22.33
N PRO A 164 20.93 -15.95 -22.79
CA PRO A 164 21.03 -15.68 -24.21
C PRO A 164 21.21 -17.05 -24.86
N THR A 165 20.22 -17.50 -25.62
CA THR A 165 20.43 -18.58 -26.58
C THR A 165 21.45 -18.07 -27.59
N SER A 166 22.73 -18.32 -27.31
CA SER A 166 23.72 -18.46 -28.37
C SER A 166 23.36 -19.73 -29.12
N SER A 167 22.82 -19.57 -30.32
CA SER A 167 22.95 -20.56 -31.37
C SER A 167 23.47 -19.80 -32.58
N ASP A 168 24.79 -19.88 -32.76
CA ASP A 168 25.39 -19.83 -34.07
C ASP A 168 24.75 -20.95 -34.93
N ASP A 169 24.27 -20.56 -36.10
CA ASP A 169 24.43 -21.26 -37.39
C ASP A 169 24.02 -20.29 -38.51
#